data_AF-A0A7C3J1T7-F1
#
_entry.id   AF-A0A7C3J1T7-F1
#
_cell.length_a   1.000
_cell.length_b   1.000
_cell.length_c   1.000
_cell.angle_alpha   90.00
_cell.angle_beta   90.00
_cell.angle_gamma   90.00
#
_symmetry.space_group_name_H-M   'P 1'
#
loop_
_entity.id
_entity.type
_entity.pdbx_description
1 polymer ?
#
loop_
_entity_poly.entity_id
_entity_poly.type
_entity_poly.pdbx_seq_one_letter_code
_entity_poly.pdbx_strand_id
1 'polypeptide(L)'
;MQTEIGSKFGREIDSFFLLSVMNVVFSSIAMGLSIALSVTSLVTAIKAIADGYAIVVGEIYLVFPPQIILVGLGIVTAIVSGKWLIASSEILSDVDEMKDEYKESLKAGGEDAITSLIVRAMAYYRERKATIGRLCMISRLGGACFFASAAIQAINGAIQLYGAWDPAGALLVVVSVLLSLGLGIAGFLTPRFFSRYTMTWDQRIRGGERAEGELIRLLEGGSN
;
A
#
# COMPACT_ATOMS: atom_id res chain seq x y z
N MET A 1 26.09 -22.27 13.07
CA MET A 1 25.16 -21.34 13.75
C MET A 1 25.13 -19.97 13.08
N GLN A 2 26.27 -19.33 12.79
CA GLN A 2 26.30 -18.00 12.14
C GLN A 2 25.93 -18.00 10.64
N THR A 3 26.25 -19.05 9.89
CA THR A 3 25.77 -19.27 8.51
C THR A 3 24.23 -19.40 8.41
N GLU A 4 23.60 -19.90 9.48
CA GLU A 4 22.13 -19.99 9.57
C GLU A 4 21.49 -18.62 9.82
N ILE A 5 22.17 -17.75 10.58
CA ILE A 5 21.72 -16.37 10.84
C ILE A 5 21.81 -15.55 9.55
N GLY A 6 22.94 -15.62 8.84
CA GLY A 6 23.14 -14.90 7.57
C GLY A 6 22.13 -15.30 6.48
N SER A 7 21.82 -16.60 6.36
CA SER A 7 20.83 -17.09 5.39
C SER A 7 19.37 -16.79 5.78
N LYS A 8 19.05 -16.71 7.09
CA LYS A 8 17.76 -16.19 7.55
C LYS A 8 17.61 -14.70 7.24
N PHE A 9 18.63 -13.90 7.54
CA PHE A 9 18.63 -12.46 7.26
C PHE A 9 18.50 -12.16 5.76
N GLY A 10 19.21 -12.88 4.89
CA GLY A 10 19.06 -12.74 3.44
C GLY A 10 17.64 -12.99 2.94
N ARG A 11 17.00 -14.08 3.41
CA ARG A 11 15.59 -14.37 3.09
C ARG A 11 14.63 -13.29 3.57
N GLU A 12 14.93 -12.65 4.70
CA GLU A 12 14.12 -11.55 5.22
C GLU A 12 14.25 -10.29 4.37
N ILE A 13 15.47 -9.91 3.97
CA ILE A 13 15.68 -8.79 3.03
C ILE A 13 14.98 -9.07 1.70
N ASP A 14 15.12 -10.27 1.14
CA ASP A 14 14.46 -10.63 -0.12
C ASP A 14 12.94 -10.57 -0.01
N SER A 15 12.39 -11.05 1.11
CA SER A 15 10.94 -10.99 1.36
C SER A 15 10.45 -9.55 1.51
N PHE A 16 11.23 -8.70 2.18
CA PHE A 16 10.89 -7.29 2.37
C PHE A 16 11.00 -6.51 1.06
N PHE A 17 12.03 -6.78 0.26
CA PHE A 17 12.19 -6.24 -1.08
C PHE A 17 11.00 -6.60 -1.97
N LEU A 18 10.63 -7.89 -2.01
CA LEU A 18 9.48 -8.35 -2.79
C LEU A 18 8.18 -7.68 -2.34
N LEU A 19 7.97 -7.54 -1.02
CA LEU A 19 6.81 -6.86 -0.48
C LEU A 19 6.76 -5.38 -0.90
N SER A 20 7.90 -4.68 -0.86
CA SER A 20 8.03 -3.28 -1.31
C SER A 20 7.76 -3.13 -2.81
N VAL A 21 8.28 -4.04 -3.64
CA VAL A 21 8.01 -4.07 -5.09
C VAL A 21 6.51 -4.26 -5.36
N MET A 22 5.88 -5.26 -4.73
CA MET A 22 4.44 -5.49 -4.89
C MET A 22 3.60 -4.27 -4.49
N ASN A 23 4.01 -3.59 -3.42
CA ASN A 23 3.34 -2.40 -2.93
C ASN A 23 3.45 -1.21 -3.90
N VAL A 24 4.61 -1.01 -4.52
CA VAL A 24 4.80 -0.03 -5.61
C VAL A 24 3.91 -0.37 -6.82
N VAL A 25 3.79 -1.64 -7.18
CA VAL A 25 2.92 -2.08 -8.28
C VAL A 25 1.45 -1.82 -7.96
N PHE A 26 0.97 -2.21 -6.78
CA PHE A 26 -0.44 -1.99 -6.41
C PHE A 26 -0.81 -0.51 -6.34
N SER A 27 0.06 0.31 -5.75
CA SER A 27 -0.16 1.76 -5.68
C SER A 27 -0.14 2.43 -7.05
N SER A 28 0.70 1.96 -7.97
CA SER A 28 0.71 2.43 -9.38
C SER A 28 -0.58 2.07 -10.12
N ILE A 29 -1.04 0.82 -9.99
CA ILE A 29 -2.32 0.37 -10.59
C ILE A 29 -3.48 1.17 -9.99
N ALA A 30 -3.48 1.37 -8.67
CA ALA A 30 -4.48 2.17 -7.98
C ALA A 30 -4.55 3.61 -8.50
N MET A 31 -3.40 4.26 -8.67
CA MET A 31 -3.35 5.61 -9.22
C MET A 31 -3.90 5.66 -10.66
N GLY A 32 -3.48 4.73 -11.52
CA GLY A 32 -3.98 4.64 -12.90
C GLY A 32 -5.49 4.43 -12.97
N LEU A 33 -6.02 3.50 -12.17
CA LEU A 33 -7.45 3.22 -12.11
C LEU A 33 -8.26 4.43 -11.59
N SER A 34 -7.73 5.14 -10.59
CA SER A 34 -8.38 6.33 -10.02
C SER A 34 -8.50 7.46 -11.05
N ILE A 35 -7.44 7.69 -11.84
CA ILE A 35 -7.45 8.67 -12.93
C ILE A 35 -8.46 8.25 -14.00
N ALA A 36 -8.44 6.99 -14.43
CA ALA A 36 -9.38 6.47 -15.41
C ALA A 36 -10.84 6.65 -14.94
N LEU A 37 -11.15 6.26 -13.70
CA LEU A 37 -12.47 6.43 -13.09
C LEU A 37 -12.90 7.90 -13.09
N SER A 38 -12.01 8.81 -12.72
CA SER A 38 -12.28 10.25 -12.67
C SER A 38 -12.63 10.79 -14.05
N VAL A 39 -11.78 10.49 -15.05
CA VAL A 39 -11.93 11.01 -16.42
C VAL A 39 -13.20 10.45 -17.06
N THR A 40 -13.43 9.13 -16.97
CA THR A 40 -14.62 8.51 -17.53
C THR A 40 -15.89 9.05 -16.88
N SER A 41 -15.91 9.19 -15.55
CA SER A 41 -17.07 9.73 -14.83
C SER A 41 -17.33 11.20 -15.19
N LEU A 42 -16.27 11.99 -15.39
CA LEU A 42 -16.38 13.39 -15.79
C LEU A 42 -16.98 13.52 -17.19
N VAL A 43 -16.50 12.73 -18.16
CA VAL A 43 -17.04 12.72 -19.52
C VAL A 43 -18.50 12.31 -19.51
N THR A 44 -18.87 11.28 -18.75
CA THR A 44 -20.28 10.87 -18.62
C THR A 44 -21.14 11.95 -17.97
N ALA A 45 -20.64 12.65 -16.96
CA ALA A 45 -21.36 13.76 -16.34
C ALA A 45 -21.60 14.91 -17.33
N ILE A 46 -20.58 15.29 -18.11
CA ILE A 46 -20.69 16.35 -19.13
C ILE A 46 -21.72 15.96 -20.20
N LYS A 47 -21.71 14.72 -20.68
CA LYS A 47 -22.70 14.23 -21.67
C LYS A 47 -24.12 14.29 -21.11
N ALA A 48 -24.33 13.82 -19.88
CA ALA A 48 -25.66 13.85 -19.25
C ALA A 48 -26.21 15.29 -19.12
N ILE A 49 -25.35 16.27 -18.82
CA ILE A 49 -25.73 17.69 -18.77
C ILE A 49 -26.04 18.21 -20.18
N ALA A 50 -25.20 17.89 -21.17
CA ALA A 50 -25.37 18.35 -22.56
C ALA A 50 -26.63 17.79 -23.22
N ASP A 51 -26.98 16.54 -22.93
CA ASP A 51 -28.17 15.85 -23.46
C ASP A 51 -29.46 16.24 -22.72
N GLY A 52 -29.39 17.14 -21.73
CA GLY A 52 -30.55 17.64 -20.98
C GLY A 52 -31.19 16.60 -20.05
N TYR A 53 -30.51 15.49 -19.76
CA TYR A 53 -30.99 14.45 -18.83
C TYR A 53 -30.88 14.95 -17.38
N ALA A 54 -31.89 15.71 -16.94
CA ALA A 54 -32.21 15.83 -15.54
C ALA A 54 -32.98 14.56 -15.11
N ILE A 55 -32.39 13.73 -14.24
CA ILE A 55 -33.15 12.65 -13.60
C ILE A 55 -34.16 13.33 -12.66
N VAL A 56 -35.43 13.35 -13.06
CA VAL A 56 -36.53 13.85 -12.24
C VAL A 56 -36.96 12.75 -11.26
N VAL A 57 -36.68 12.92 -9.98
CA VAL A 57 -37.24 12.09 -8.90
C VAL A 57 -38.23 12.96 -8.11
N GLY A 58 -39.49 12.99 -8.55
CA GLY A 58 -40.55 13.81 -7.93
C GLY A 58 -40.37 15.31 -8.16
N GLU A 59 -40.70 16.14 -7.15
CA GLU A 59 -40.61 17.62 -7.20
C GLU A 59 -39.21 18.18 -6.86
N ILE A 60 -38.22 17.32 -6.60
CA ILE A 60 -36.86 17.73 -6.23
C ILE A 60 -35.95 17.64 -7.44
N TYR A 61 -35.53 18.79 -7.97
CA TYR A 61 -34.49 18.90 -9.00
C TYR A 61 -33.12 18.59 -8.39
N LEU A 62 -32.80 17.31 -8.17
CA LEU A 62 -31.47 16.92 -7.70
C LEU A 62 -30.48 16.92 -8.86
N VAL A 63 -29.88 18.07 -9.15
CA VAL A 63 -28.81 18.27 -10.16
C VAL A 63 -27.47 17.71 -9.64
N PHE A 64 -27.46 16.48 -9.14
CA PHE A 64 -26.21 15.79 -8.80
C PHE A 64 -26.23 14.38 -9.41
N PRO A 65 -25.78 14.24 -10.67
CA PRO A 65 -25.51 12.94 -11.24
C PRO A 65 -24.55 12.19 -10.31
N PRO A 66 -24.79 10.91 -9.95
CA PRO A 66 -23.86 10.10 -9.14
C PRO A 66 -22.43 10.07 -9.71
N GLN A 67 -22.29 10.40 -10.99
CA GLN A 67 -21.03 10.62 -11.70
C GLN A 67 -20.19 11.74 -11.08
N ILE A 68 -20.76 12.83 -10.57
CA ILE A 68 -20.00 13.90 -9.89
C ILE A 68 -19.35 13.37 -8.61
N ILE A 69 -20.06 12.52 -7.86
CA ILE A 69 -19.52 11.84 -6.67
C ILE A 69 -18.36 10.94 -7.08
N LEU A 70 -18.50 10.18 -8.17
CA LEU A 70 -17.42 9.34 -8.70
C LEU A 70 -16.21 10.14 -9.21
N VAL A 71 -16.40 11.33 -9.78
CA VAL A 71 -15.30 12.24 -10.13
C VAL A 71 -14.54 12.67 -8.87
N GLY A 72 -15.27 13.16 -7.86
CA GLY A 72 -14.64 13.57 -6.60
C GLY A 72 -13.91 12.42 -5.92
N LEU A 73 -14.53 11.24 -5.85
CA LEU A 73 -13.92 10.05 -5.29
C LEU A 73 -12.71 9.57 -6.09
N GLY A 74 -12.76 9.63 -7.41
CA GLY A 74 -11.65 9.34 -8.30
C GLY A 74 -10.45 10.27 -8.07
N ILE A 75 -10.68 11.57 -7.90
CA ILE A 75 -9.61 12.54 -7.60
C ILE A 75 -9.01 12.26 -6.22
N VAL A 76 -9.84 12.04 -5.21
CA VAL A 76 -9.38 11.72 -3.84
C VAL A 76 -8.55 10.43 -3.85
N THR A 77 -9.03 9.38 -4.50
CA THR A 77 -8.32 8.10 -4.62
C THR A 77 -7.03 8.24 -5.41
N ALA A 78 -6.97 9.08 -6.44
CA ALA A 78 -5.72 9.36 -7.18
C ALA A 78 -4.67 10.02 -6.28
N ILE A 79 -5.07 11.02 -5.47
CA ILE A 79 -4.17 11.70 -4.54
C ILE A 79 -3.67 10.74 -3.46
N VAL A 80 -4.57 9.95 -2.87
CA VAL A 80 -4.22 8.96 -1.84
C VAL A 80 -3.28 7.89 -2.42
N SER A 81 -3.58 7.37 -3.62
CA SER A 81 -2.75 6.38 -4.31
C SER A 81 -1.40 6.94 -4.74
N GLY A 82 -1.33 8.22 -5.12
CA GLY A 82 -0.06 8.91 -5.39
C GLY A 82 0.80 9.03 -4.14
N LYS A 83 0.22 9.42 -3.00
CA LYS A 83 0.93 9.42 -1.70
C LYS A 83 1.36 8.02 -1.29
N TRP A 84 0.52 7.02 -1.55
CA TRP A 84 0.83 5.62 -1.31
C TRP A 84 2.04 5.19 -2.15
N LEU A 85 2.06 5.54 -3.44
CA LEU A 85 3.14 5.23 -4.37
C LEU A 85 4.47 5.85 -3.94
N ILE A 86 4.48 7.14 -3.61
CA ILE A 86 5.70 7.86 -3.17
C ILE A 86 6.27 7.21 -1.91
N ALA A 87 5.44 6.93 -0.90
CA ALA A 87 5.89 6.27 0.32
C ALA A 87 6.39 4.84 0.06
N SER A 88 5.80 4.15 -0.92
CA SER A 88 6.22 2.80 -1.32
C SER A 88 7.55 2.81 -2.06
N SER A 89 7.79 3.80 -2.93
CA SER A 89 9.05 3.94 -3.66
C SER A 89 10.20 4.35 -2.75
N GLU A 90 9.95 5.20 -1.74
CA GLU A 90 10.95 5.56 -0.74
C GLU A 90 11.43 4.32 0.03
N ILE A 91 10.49 3.51 0.51
CA ILE A 91 10.84 2.25 1.20
C ILE A 91 11.51 1.25 0.24
N LEU A 92 11.09 1.18 -1.03
CA LEU A 92 11.72 0.28 -1.99
C LEU A 92 13.18 0.65 -2.26
N SER A 93 13.46 1.93 -2.47
CA SER A 93 14.83 2.45 -2.69
C SER A 93 15.76 2.04 -1.55
N ASP A 94 15.33 2.31 -0.32
CA ASP A 94 16.13 2.02 0.87
C ASP A 94 16.35 0.50 1.07
N VAL A 95 15.38 -0.34 0.68
CA VAL A 95 15.49 -1.81 0.79
C VAL A 95 16.34 -2.40 -0.33
N ASP A 96 16.32 -1.80 -1.51
CA ASP A 96 17.18 -2.18 -2.64
C ASP A 96 18.65 -1.94 -2.28
N GLU A 97 18.97 -0.79 -1.68
CA GLU A 97 20.31 -0.48 -1.17
C GLU A 97 20.78 -1.54 -0.16
N MET A 98 19.96 -1.91 0.84
CA MET A 98 20.31 -2.98 1.80
C MET A 98 20.54 -4.33 1.15
N LYS A 99 19.77 -4.64 0.12
CA LYS A 99 19.87 -5.91 -0.59
C LYS A 99 21.18 -5.99 -1.36
N ASP A 100 21.61 -4.89 -1.97
CA ASP A 100 22.88 -4.84 -2.68
C ASP A 100 24.07 -4.87 -1.70
N GLU A 101 24.01 -4.13 -0.60
CA GLU A 101 25.01 -4.21 0.48
C GLU A 101 25.13 -5.63 1.08
N TYR A 102 24.01 -6.35 1.20
CA TYR A 102 24.00 -7.75 1.63
C TYR A 102 24.73 -8.66 0.64
N LYS A 103 24.47 -8.52 -0.66
CA LYS A 103 25.14 -9.31 -1.70
C LYS A 103 26.64 -9.01 -1.74
N GLU A 104 27.04 -7.76 -1.54
CA GLU A 104 28.45 -7.37 -1.48
C GLU A 104 29.15 -7.97 -0.25
N SER A 105 28.50 -7.91 0.91
CA SER A 105 29.01 -8.50 2.16
C SER A 105 29.18 -10.02 2.05
N LEU A 106 28.26 -10.70 1.35
CA LEU A 106 28.37 -12.12 1.03
C LEU A 106 29.58 -12.44 0.15
N LYS A 107 29.86 -11.61 -0.86
CA LYS A 107 31.03 -11.77 -1.75
C LYS A 107 32.35 -11.53 -1.03
N ALA A 108 32.36 -10.59 -0.09
CA ALA A 108 33.54 -10.26 0.71
C ALA A 108 33.90 -11.34 1.74
N GLY A 109 32.98 -12.27 2.04
CA GLY A 109 33.23 -13.45 2.87
C GLY A 109 33.46 -13.17 4.36
N GLY A 110 33.27 -11.93 4.82
CA GLY A 110 33.49 -11.53 6.21
C GLY A 110 32.23 -11.69 7.08
N GLU A 111 32.30 -12.51 8.12
CA GLU A 111 31.22 -12.69 9.11
C GLU A 111 30.88 -11.39 9.85
N ASP A 112 31.88 -10.55 10.11
CA ASP A 112 31.73 -9.21 10.70
C ASP A 112 30.92 -8.26 9.80
N ALA A 113 31.02 -8.41 8.47
CA ALA A 113 30.28 -7.60 7.52
C ALA A 113 28.76 -7.89 7.60
N ILE A 114 28.39 -9.17 7.76
CA ILE A 114 26.99 -9.57 7.93
C ILE A 114 26.43 -9.02 9.24
N THR A 115 27.22 -9.11 10.32
CA THR A 115 26.79 -8.59 11.64
C THR A 115 26.61 -7.07 11.62
N SER A 116 27.56 -6.34 11.01
CA SER A 116 27.45 -4.89 10.81
C SER A 116 26.20 -4.51 10.02
N LEU A 117 25.88 -5.26 8.97
CA LEU A 117 24.70 -5.02 8.15
C LEU A 117 23.38 -5.28 8.89
N ILE A 118 23.34 -6.30 9.75
CA ILE A 118 22.17 -6.55 10.62
C ILE A 118 21.96 -5.36 11.58
N VAL A 119 23.03 -4.83 12.17
CA VAL A 119 22.96 -3.65 13.05
C VAL A 119 22.46 -2.42 12.28
N ARG A 120 22.99 -2.19 11.07
CA ARG A 120 22.55 -1.08 10.20
C ARG A 120 21.08 -1.22 9.80
N ALA A 121 20.62 -2.43 9.46
CA ALA A 121 19.22 -2.71 9.15
C ALA A 121 18.29 -2.45 10.36
N MET A 122 18.73 -2.77 11.58
CA MET A 122 17.98 -2.43 12.81
C MET A 122 17.89 -0.92 13.03
N ALA A 123 19.00 -0.19 12.85
CA ALA A 123 19.05 1.26 12.98
C ALA A 123 18.12 1.94 11.96
N TYR A 124 18.21 1.51 10.71
CA TYR A 124 17.31 1.96 9.65
C TYR A 124 15.83 1.72 9.99
N TYR A 125 15.51 0.51 10.44
CA TYR A 125 14.13 0.16 10.80
C TYR A 125 13.60 1.07 11.91
N ARG A 126 14.43 1.41 12.90
CA ARG A 126 14.08 2.32 14.00
C ARG A 126 13.75 3.72 13.48
N GLU A 127 14.53 4.24 12.55
CA GLU A 127 14.33 5.58 11.96
C GLU A 127 13.09 5.63 11.05
N ARG A 128 12.89 4.60 10.22
CA ARG A 128 11.79 4.54 9.25
C ARG A 128 10.48 3.98 9.79
N LYS A 129 10.41 3.60 11.07
CA LYS A 129 9.20 3.06 11.71
C LYS A 129 7.98 3.97 11.51
N ALA A 130 8.16 5.28 11.64
CA ALA A 130 7.09 6.26 11.42
C ALA A 130 6.63 6.29 9.95
N THR A 131 7.55 6.20 8.99
CA THR A 131 7.26 6.14 7.55
C THR A 131 6.47 4.87 7.19
N ILE A 132 6.88 3.70 7.70
CA ILE A 132 6.14 2.44 7.49
C ILE A 132 4.74 2.51 8.12
N GLY A 133 4.62 3.13 9.30
CA GLY A 133 3.32 3.38 9.94
C GLY A 133 2.41 4.28 9.09
N ARG A 134 2.96 5.37 8.54
CA ARG A 134 2.23 6.27 7.62
C ARG A 134 1.81 5.53 6.34
N LEU A 135 2.69 4.72 5.77
CA LEU A 135 2.37 3.87 4.62
C LEU A 135 1.19 2.94 4.92
N CYS A 136 1.18 2.30 6.08
CA CYS A 136 0.08 1.43 6.52
C CYS A 136 -1.26 2.18 6.65
N MET A 137 -1.22 3.44 7.11
CA MET A 137 -2.42 4.27 7.22
C MET A 137 -2.95 4.69 5.84
N ILE A 138 -2.06 5.16 4.97
CA ILE A 138 -2.43 5.62 3.62
C ILE A 138 -2.99 4.46 2.79
N SER A 139 -2.38 3.27 2.85
CA SER A 139 -2.86 2.09 2.13
C SER A 139 -4.25 1.63 2.61
N ARG A 140 -4.52 1.66 3.92
CA ARG A 140 -5.88 1.38 4.46
C ARG A 140 -6.91 2.40 4.00
N LEU A 141 -6.56 3.69 4.02
CA LEU A 141 -7.43 4.75 3.52
C LEU A 141 -7.72 4.56 2.03
N GLY A 142 -6.69 4.27 1.23
CA GLY A 142 -6.83 3.93 -0.19
C GLY A 142 -7.78 2.74 -0.38
N GLY A 143 -7.55 1.64 0.34
CA GLY A 143 -8.39 0.45 0.29
C GLY A 143 -9.86 0.73 0.63
N ALA A 144 -10.13 1.53 1.67
CA ALA A 144 -11.47 1.94 2.04
C ALA A 144 -12.16 2.76 0.94
N CYS A 145 -11.43 3.69 0.32
CA CYS A 145 -11.96 4.46 -0.80
C CYS A 145 -12.24 3.58 -2.02
N PHE A 146 -11.39 2.60 -2.34
CA PHE A 146 -11.64 1.65 -3.43
C PHE A 146 -12.86 0.75 -3.19
N PHE A 147 -13.13 0.34 -1.94
CA PHE A 147 -14.38 -0.35 -1.61
C PHE A 147 -15.60 0.53 -1.82
N ALA A 148 -15.54 1.81 -1.42
CA ALA A 148 -16.62 2.76 -1.68
C ALA A 148 -16.83 2.95 -3.20
N SER A 149 -15.75 3.10 -3.97
CA SER A 149 -15.82 3.17 -5.44
C SER A 149 -16.44 1.92 -6.04
N ALA A 150 -16.10 0.72 -5.55
CA ALA A 150 -16.68 -0.53 -6.01
C ALA A 150 -18.19 -0.61 -5.74
N ALA A 151 -18.63 -0.21 -4.55
CA ALA A 151 -20.05 -0.21 -4.19
C ALA A 151 -20.87 0.74 -5.07
N ILE A 152 -20.39 1.97 -5.28
CA ILE A 152 -21.08 2.95 -6.12
C ILE A 152 -21.13 2.49 -7.58
N GLN A 153 -20.04 1.94 -8.11
CA GLN A 153 -19.99 1.38 -9.46
C GLN A 153 -20.96 0.19 -9.62
N ALA A 154 -21.04 -0.69 -8.64
CA ALA A 154 -21.96 -1.83 -8.68
C ALA A 154 -23.44 -1.38 -8.69
N ILE A 155 -23.79 -0.38 -7.87
CA ILE A 155 -25.14 0.20 -7.84
C ILE A 155 -25.48 0.85 -9.18
N ASN A 156 -24.59 1.68 -9.72
CA ASN A 156 -24.79 2.33 -11.03
C ASN A 156 -24.91 1.30 -12.16
N GLY A 157 -24.09 0.24 -12.11
CA GLY A 157 -24.15 -0.88 -13.03
C GLY A 157 -25.49 -1.59 -13.03
N ALA A 158 -26.00 -1.91 -11.84
CA ALA A 158 -27.29 -2.57 -11.67
C ALA A 158 -28.44 -1.70 -12.23
N ILE A 159 -28.41 -0.40 -11.99
CA ILE A 159 -29.43 0.54 -12.53
C ILE A 159 -29.38 0.56 -14.07
N GLN A 160 -28.19 0.62 -14.67
CA GLN A 160 -28.05 0.63 -16.13
C GLN A 160 -28.53 -0.67 -16.78
N LEU A 161 -28.21 -1.82 -16.16
CA LEU A 161 -28.66 -3.15 -16.61
C LEU A 161 -30.19 -3.30 -16.60
N TYR A 162 -30.89 -2.65 -15.67
CA TYR A 162 -32.35 -2.63 -15.62
C TYR A 162 -32.99 -1.74 -16.70
N GLY A 163 -32.32 -0.66 -17.11
CA GLY A 163 -32.88 0.33 -18.03
C GLY A 163 -32.65 0.03 -19.52
N ALA A 164 -31.45 -0.45 -19.88
CA ALA A 164 -31.12 -0.84 -21.24
C ALA A 164 -30.01 -1.90 -21.20
N TRP A 165 -30.29 -3.08 -21.75
CA TRP A 165 -29.32 -4.17 -21.76
C TRP A 165 -28.22 -3.93 -22.81
N ASP A 166 -27.09 -3.40 -22.37
CA ASP A 166 -25.84 -3.38 -23.14
C ASP A 166 -24.84 -4.39 -22.55
N PRO A 167 -24.60 -5.54 -23.21
CA PRO A 167 -23.69 -6.56 -22.71
C PRO A 167 -22.22 -6.10 -22.66
N ALA A 168 -21.81 -5.17 -23.52
CA ALA A 168 -20.44 -4.65 -23.52
C ALA A 168 -20.19 -3.73 -22.31
N GLY A 169 -21.11 -2.78 -22.07
CA GLY A 169 -21.10 -1.93 -20.88
C GLY A 169 -21.17 -2.73 -19.58
N ALA A 170 -22.02 -3.77 -19.53
CA ALA A 170 -22.14 -4.64 -18.38
C ALA A 170 -20.81 -5.33 -18.01
N LEU A 171 -20.10 -5.87 -19.01
CA LEU A 171 -18.80 -6.51 -18.80
C LEU A 171 -17.77 -5.54 -18.24
N LEU A 172 -17.70 -4.31 -18.80
CA LEU A 172 -16.77 -3.28 -18.35
C LEU A 172 -17.03 -2.87 -16.89
N VAL A 173 -18.30 -2.72 -16.50
CA VAL A 173 -18.67 -2.42 -15.11
C VAL A 173 -18.23 -3.55 -14.18
N VAL A 174 -18.49 -4.81 -14.53
CA VAL A 174 -18.09 -5.97 -13.71
C VAL A 174 -16.57 -6.00 -13.54
N VAL A 175 -15.81 -5.82 -14.62
CA VAL A 175 -14.34 -5.77 -14.56
C VAL A 175 -13.87 -4.62 -13.67
N SER A 176 -14.46 -3.42 -13.82
CA SER A 176 -14.07 -2.25 -13.01
C SER A 176 -14.35 -2.44 -11.52
N VAL A 177 -15.50 -3.05 -11.18
CA VAL A 177 -15.86 -3.41 -9.80
C VAL A 177 -14.87 -4.42 -9.23
N LEU A 178 -14.54 -5.47 -9.99
CA LEU A 178 -13.58 -6.49 -9.57
C LEU A 178 -12.18 -5.92 -9.33
N LEU A 179 -11.70 -5.03 -10.22
CA LEU A 179 -10.43 -4.34 -10.05
C LEU A 179 -10.43 -3.44 -8.81
N SER A 180 -11.50 -2.69 -8.60
CA SER A 180 -11.66 -1.82 -7.43
C SER A 180 -11.70 -2.64 -6.14
N LEU A 181 -12.39 -3.79 -6.12
CA LEU A 181 -12.39 -4.71 -4.98
C LEU A 181 -11.01 -5.32 -4.73
N GLY A 182 -10.31 -5.74 -5.78
CA GLY A 182 -8.95 -6.29 -5.68
C GLY A 182 -7.98 -5.29 -5.06
N LEU A 183 -8.03 -4.02 -5.48
CA LEU A 183 -7.24 -2.94 -4.88
C LEU A 183 -7.68 -2.61 -3.46
N GLY A 184 -8.99 -2.66 -3.19
CA GLY A 184 -9.54 -2.57 -1.84
C GLY A 184 -8.87 -3.59 -0.92
N ILE A 185 -8.90 -4.86 -1.30
CA ILE A 185 -8.26 -5.95 -0.56
C ILE A 185 -6.74 -5.72 -0.41
N ALA A 186 -6.05 -5.36 -1.50
CA ALA A 186 -4.61 -5.08 -1.48
C ALA A 186 -4.26 -3.95 -0.49
N GLY A 187 -5.09 -2.90 -0.41
CA GLY A 187 -4.93 -1.78 0.52
C GLY A 187 -5.04 -2.17 1.99
N PHE A 188 -5.76 -3.25 2.33
CA PHE A 188 -5.81 -3.80 3.69
C PHE A 188 -4.76 -4.88 3.95
N LEU A 189 -4.46 -5.69 2.94
CA LEU A 189 -3.52 -6.80 3.06
C LEU A 189 -2.07 -6.33 3.18
N THR A 190 -1.69 -5.31 2.41
CA THR A 190 -0.35 -4.72 2.43
C THR A 190 0.06 -4.23 3.83
N PRO A 191 -0.74 -3.38 4.52
CA PRO A 191 -0.44 -2.98 5.90
C PRO A 191 -0.32 -4.15 6.87
N ARG A 192 -1.03 -5.26 6.65
CA ARG A 192 -0.94 -6.45 7.51
C ARG A 192 0.42 -7.13 7.38
N PHE A 193 0.96 -7.23 6.17
CA PHE A 193 2.30 -7.78 5.94
C PHE A 193 3.40 -6.86 6.45
N PHE A 194 3.34 -5.56 6.15
CA PHE A 194 4.28 -4.58 6.71
C PHE A 194 4.23 -4.57 8.24
N SER A 195 3.04 -4.64 8.83
CA SER A 195 2.87 -4.70 10.29
C SER A 195 3.52 -5.94 10.92
N ARG A 196 3.38 -7.11 10.29
CA ARG A 196 4.05 -8.33 10.78
C ARG A 196 5.56 -8.20 10.70
N TYR A 197 6.08 -7.69 9.59
CA TYR A 197 7.51 -7.45 9.43
C TYR A 197 8.03 -6.48 10.50
N THR A 198 7.31 -5.36 10.70
CA THR A 198 7.65 -4.36 11.73
C THR A 198 7.68 -4.94 13.15
N MET A 199 6.75 -5.83 13.47
CA MET A 199 6.66 -6.42 14.81
C MET A 199 7.84 -7.34 15.12
N THR A 200 8.31 -8.09 14.13
CA THR A 200 9.50 -8.95 14.27
C THR A 200 10.75 -8.11 14.56
N TRP A 201 10.94 -7.00 13.84
CA TRP A 201 12.06 -6.10 14.06
C TRP A 201 11.97 -5.36 15.40
N ASP A 202 10.78 -4.95 15.82
CA ASP A 202 10.55 -4.34 17.14
C ASP A 202 10.91 -5.31 18.29
N GLN A 203 10.59 -6.61 18.13
CA GLN A 203 10.99 -7.64 19.10
C GLN A 203 12.51 -7.81 19.18
N ARG A 204 13.22 -7.77 18.03
CA ARG A 204 14.69 -7.87 17.99
C ARG A 204 15.37 -6.70 18.66
N ILE A 205 14.91 -5.48 18.39
CA ILE A 205 15.47 -4.26 19.00
C ILE A 205 15.31 -4.32 20.52
N ARG A 206 14.10 -4.64 21.02
CA ARG A 206 13.87 -4.80 22.47
C ARG A 206 14.71 -5.91 23.09
N GLY A 207 14.97 -6.98 22.35
CA GLY A 207 15.86 -8.06 22.77
C GLY A 207 17.30 -7.58 22.94
N GLY A 208 17.80 -6.81 21.96
CA GLY A 208 19.12 -6.18 22.00
C GLY A 208 19.27 -5.21 23.17
N GLU A 209 18.30 -4.30 23.36
CA GLU A 209 18.30 -3.34 24.47
C GLU A 209 18.33 -4.02 25.84
N ARG A 210 17.64 -5.16 26.00
CA ARG A 210 17.69 -5.96 27.24
C ARG A 210 19.05 -6.61 27.46
N ALA A 211 19.63 -7.21 26.43
CA ALA A 211 20.94 -7.85 26.51
C ALA A 211 22.04 -6.82 26.83
N GLU A 212 21.97 -5.63 26.21
CA GLU A 212 22.87 -4.51 26.50
C GLU A 212 22.71 -4.03 27.95
N GLY A 213 21.48 -3.87 28.43
CA GLY A 213 21.22 -3.50 29.82
C GLY A 213 21.71 -4.53 30.84
N GLU A 214 21.64 -5.82 30.51
CA GLU A 214 22.18 -6.90 31.34
C GLU A 214 23.72 -6.92 31.33
N LEU A 215 24.35 -6.70 30.17
CA LEU A 215 25.80 -6.54 30.07
C LEU A 215 26.33 -5.35 30.88
N ILE A 216 25.67 -4.19 30.79
CA ILE A 216 26.02 -3.01 31.59
C ILE A 216 25.93 -3.34 33.07
N ARG A 217 24.85 -3.99 33.52
CA ARG A 217 24.70 -4.41 34.93
C ARG A 217 25.79 -5.38 35.39
N LEU A 218 26.23 -6.31 34.54
CA LEU A 218 27.31 -7.24 34.86
C LEU A 218 28.67 -6.54 34.92
N LEU A 219 28.91 -5.56 34.04
CA LEU A 219 30.14 -4.76 34.04
C LEU A 219 30.20 -3.81 35.24
N GLU A 220 29.09 -3.20 35.63
CA GLU A 220 28.99 -2.32 36.81
C GLU A 220 28.96 -3.12 38.12
N GLY A 221 28.34 -4.31 38.13
CA GLY A 221 28.25 -5.20 39.29
C GLY A 221 29.48 -6.08 39.54
N GLY A 222 30.39 -6.19 38.57
CA GLY A 222 31.68 -6.91 38.68
C GLY A 222 32.83 -6.06 39.23
N SER A 223 32.58 -4.80 39.63
CA SER A 223 33.55 -3.86 40.20
C SER A 223 33.53 -3.80 41.74
N ASN A 224 33.35 -4.95 42.41
CA ASN A 224 33.56 -5.08 43.87
C ASN A 224 34.59 -6.17 44.18
#